data_AF-A0A9D7D0U3-F1
#
_entry.id   AF-A0A9D7D0U3-F1
#
_cell.length_a   1.000
_cell.length_b   1.000
_cell.length_c   1.000
_cell.angle_alpha   90.00
_cell.angle_beta   90.00
_cell.angle_gamma   90.00
#
_symmetry.space_group_name_H-M   'P 1'
#
loop_
_entity.id
_entity.type
_entity.pdbx_description
1 polymer ?
#
loop_
_entity_poly.entity_id
_entity_poly.type
_entity_poly.pdbx_seq_one_letter_code
_entity_poly.pdbx_strand_id
1 'polypeptide(L)'
;MSEREADPEAGPKLAELLAGFDEDALVVAMSVIPNLYSRNKMFSLFSDPRLKRARRRAIALRTAVRQLAGGGARDVRVAPSKTAGRLMLTYELPRISYSRRIDVSVAECAVVRFLVARLGGEAIQCADEDRVVVEHTLRRLPIAMGAMTPRPAPRASVSAPAEE
;
A
#
# COMPACT_ATOMS: atom_id res chain seq x y z
N MET A 1 33.97 11.72 -14.11
CA MET A 1 32.51 11.92 -14.03
C MET A 1 31.87 10.78 -14.80
N SER A 2 31.36 9.76 -14.12
CA SER A 2 30.77 8.57 -14.78
C SER A 2 29.27 8.74 -14.92
N GLU A 3 28.83 8.87 -16.16
CA GLU A 3 27.44 8.78 -16.59
C GLU A 3 26.90 7.39 -16.23
N ARG A 4 25.89 7.36 -15.35
CA ARG A 4 25.11 6.15 -15.06
C ARG A 4 24.12 5.97 -16.20
N GLU A 5 24.49 5.13 -17.15
CA GLU A 5 23.61 4.60 -18.19
C GLU A 5 22.40 3.94 -17.53
N ALA A 6 21.26 4.61 -17.60
CA ALA A 6 19.99 4.11 -17.13
C ALA A 6 19.48 3.11 -18.16
N ASP A 7 19.53 1.82 -17.81
CA ASP A 7 19.10 0.69 -18.61
C ASP A 7 17.64 0.88 -19.12
N PRO A 8 17.41 1.13 -20.43
CA PRO A 8 16.09 1.48 -20.97
C PRO A 8 15.13 0.29 -21.08
N GLU A 9 15.60 -0.96 -20.92
CA GLU A 9 14.78 -2.17 -21.01
C GLU A 9 13.93 -2.46 -19.76
N ALA A 10 14.19 -1.81 -18.63
CA ALA A 10 13.39 -1.99 -17.42
C ALA A 10 12.01 -1.30 -17.49
N GLY A 11 11.83 -0.34 -18.40
CA GLY A 11 10.60 0.44 -18.57
C GLY A 11 9.36 -0.34 -19.06
N PRO A 12 9.44 -1.12 -20.16
CA PRO A 12 8.27 -1.78 -20.74
C PRO A 12 7.73 -2.95 -19.89
N LYS A 13 8.61 -3.79 -19.33
CA LYS A 13 8.21 -4.92 -18.47
C LYS A 13 7.52 -4.47 -17.18
N LEU A 14 7.88 -3.30 -16.65
CA LEU A 14 7.26 -2.72 -15.46
C LEU A 14 5.88 -2.14 -15.74
N ALA A 15 5.70 -1.50 -16.90
CA ALA A 15 4.41 -0.97 -17.33
C ALA A 15 3.42 -2.09 -17.64
N GLU A 16 3.87 -3.18 -18.25
CA GLU A 16 3.06 -4.41 -18.44
C GLU A 16 2.70 -5.08 -17.12
N LEU A 17 3.68 -5.16 -16.19
CA LEU A 17 3.42 -5.59 -14.82
C LEU A 17 2.30 -4.74 -14.23
N LEU A 18 2.46 -3.41 -14.18
CA LEU A 18 1.52 -2.41 -13.61
C LEU A 18 0.15 -2.35 -14.31
N ALA A 19 0.10 -2.64 -15.60
CA ALA A 19 -1.14 -2.68 -16.38
C ALA A 19 -2.08 -3.77 -15.88
N GLY A 20 -1.53 -4.88 -15.34
CA GLY A 20 -2.26 -5.99 -14.75
C GLY A 20 -2.50 -5.92 -13.24
N PHE A 21 -2.05 -4.87 -12.54
CA PHE A 21 -2.29 -4.77 -11.08
C PHE A 21 -3.71 -4.34 -10.77
N ASP A 22 -4.29 -5.03 -9.80
CA ASP A 22 -5.48 -4.58 -9.10
C ASP A 22 -5.14 -3.38 -8.19
N GLU A 23 -5.83 -2.26 -8.41
CA GLU A 23 -5.66 -1.01 -7.66
C GLU A 23 -6.02 -1.21 -6.17
N ASP A 24 -7.05 -2.01 -5.88
CA ASP A 24 -7.45 -2.30 -4.49
C ASP A 24 -6.36 -3.08 -3.76
N ALA A 25 -5.76 -4.08 -4.41
CA ALA A 25 -4.67 -4.86 -3.84
C ALA A 25 -3.44 -4.00 -3.52
N LEU A 26 -3.09 -3.10 -4.44
CA LEU A 26 -1.98 -2.15 -4.26
C LEU A 26 -2.23 -1.20 -3.08
N VAL A 27 -3.46 -0.67 -2.96
CA VAL A 27 -3.86 0.18 -1.82
C VAL A 27 -3.80 -0.58 -0.50
N VAL A 28 -4.33 -1.81 -0.45
CA VAL A 28 -4.30 -2.67 0.75
C VAL A 28 -2.87 -2.94 1.17
N ALA A 29 -1.98 -3.35 0.26
CA ALA A 29 -0.59 -3.64 0.60
C ALA A 29 0.19 -2.40 1.08
N MET A 30 0.01 -1.25 0.43
CA MET A 30 0.59 0.02 0.88
C MET A 30 0.00 0.51 2.22
N SER A 31 -1.23 0.11 2.53
CA SER A 31 -1.88 0.47 3.80
C SER A 31 -1.35 -0.37 4.95
N VAL A 32 -1.09 -1.66 4.73
CA VAL A 32 -0.50 -2.57 5.73
C VAL A 32 0.99 -2.29 5.94
N ILE A 33 1.77 -2.19 4.86
CA ILE A 33 3.24 -1.99 4.91
C ILE A 33 3.59 -0.57 4.47
N PRO A 34 3.94 0.34 5.41
CA PRO A 34 4.40 1.67 5.04
C PRO A 34 5.74 1.57 4.28
N ASN A 35 5.86 2.30 3.17
CA ASN A 35 7.03 2.28 2.29
C ASN A 35 7.33 0.93 1.61
N LEU A 36 6.29 0.13 1.34
CA LEU A 36 6.40 -1.10 0.52
C LEU A 36 7.27 -0.92 -0.74
N TYR A 37 7.23 0.29 -1.32
CA TYR A 37 8.13 0.69 -2.39
C TYR A 37 9.10 1.77 -1.91
N SER A 38 10.39 1.42 -1.80
CA SER A 38 11.45 2.35 -1.40
C SER A 38 11.65 3.43 -2.47
N ARG A 39 11.61 4.70 -2.03
CA ARG A 39 11.77 5.89 -2.88
C ARG A 39 13.05 5.88 -3.72
N ASN A 40 14.10 5.23 -3.21
CA ASN A 40 15.44 5.23 -3.80
C ASN A 40 15.67 4.10 -4.82
N LYS A 41 14.87 3.02 -4.80
CA LYS A 41 15.02 1.90 -5.74
C LYS A 41 14.05 1.95 -6.92
N MET A 42 13.01 2.79 -6.83
CA MET A 42 11.83 2.72 -7.69
C MET A 42 11.38 4.12 -8.15
N PHE A 43 12.33 5.01 -8.43
CA PHE A 43 12.03 6.40 -8.84
C PHE A 43 11.13 6.46 -10.09
N SER A 44 11.34 5.55 -11.05
CA SER A 44 10.52 5.37 -12.26
C SER A 44 9.06 5.01 -11.96
N LEU A 45 8.80 4.27 -10.89
CA LEU A 45 7.45 3.93 -10.42
C LEU A 45 6.68 5.12 -9.86
N PHE A 46 7.37 6.12 -9.29
CA PHE A 46 6.74 7.35 -8.81
C PHE A 46 6.25 8.27 -9.92
N SER A 47 6.49 7.94 -11.20
CA SER A 47 5.93 8.68 -12.33
C SER A 47 4.52 8.22 -12.70
N ASP A 48 4.16 6.97 -12.39
CA ASP A 48 2.87 6.38 -12.77
C ASP A 48 1.69 7.01 -12.01
N PRO A 49 0.67 7.55 -12.71
CA PRO A 49 -0.56 8.06 -12.10
C PRO A 49 -1.29 7.06 -11.20
N ARG A 50 -1.33 5.76 -11.54
CA ARG A 50 -2.02 4.71 -10.77
C ARG A 50 -1.36 4.49 -9.41
N LEU A 51 -0.03 4.38 -9.39
CA LEU A 51 0.73 4.24 -8.14
C LEU A 51 0.63 5.48 -7.25
N LYS A 52 0.63 6.69 -7.86
CA LYS A 52 0.39 7.94 -7.14
C LYS A 52 -0.99 7.96 -6.47
N ARG A 53 -2.04 7.53 -7.19
CA ARG A 53 -3.40 7.43 -6.66
C ARG A 53 -3.47 6.43 -5.52
N ALA A 54 -2.98 5.21 -5.72
CA ALA A 54 -2.96 4.16 -4.70
C ALA A 54 -2.22 4.60 -3.43
N ARG A 55 -1.08 5.29 -3.58
CA ARG A 55 -0.33 5.83 -2.44
C ARG A 55 -1.09 6.92 -1.69
N ARG A 56 -1.65 7.91 -2.39
CA ARG A 56 -2.47 8.97 -1.78
C ARG A 56 -3.65 8.35 -1.03
N ARG A 57 -4.25 7.34 -1.63
CA ARG A 57 -5.37 6.58 -1.06
C ARG A 57 -4.96 5.82 0.20
N ALA A 58 -3.87 5.07 0.16
CA ALA A 58 -3.33 4.37 1.32
C ALA A 58 -2.96 5.33 2.46
N ILE A 59 -2.39 6.51 2.17
CA ILE A 59 -2.16 7.55 3.18
C ILE A 59 -3.48 8.00 3.80
N ALA A 60 -4.50 8.28 3.00
CA ALA A 60 -5.81 8.69 3.50
C ALA A 60 -6.48 7.63 4.40
N LEU A 61 -6.35 6.35 4.04
CA LEU A 61 -6.82 5.21 4.85
C LEU A 61 -6.04 5.07 6.14
N ARG A 62 -4.70 5.16 6.11
CA ARG A 62 -3.87 5.11 7.33
C ARG A 62 -4.17 6.27 8.28
N THR A 63 -4.46 7.46 7.75
CA THR A 63 -4.93 8.59 8.56
C THR A 63 -6.29 8.28 9.19
N ALA A 64 -7.22 7.67 8.44
CA ALA A 64 -8.50 7.24 9.00
C ALA A 64 -8.30 6.19 10.12
N VAL A 65 -7.47 5.17 9.88
CA VAL A 65 -7.11 4.16 10.87
C VAL A 65 -6.55 4.80 12.14
N ARG A 66 -5.62 5.76 12.04
CA ARG A 66 -5.08 6.45 13.22
C ARG A 66 -6.16 7.23 13.98
N GLN A 67 -7.06 7.90 13.26
CA GLN A 67 -8.16 8.65 13.86
C GLN A 67 -9.17 7.74 14.56
N LEU A 68 -9.48 6.59 13.97
CA LEU A 68 -10.38 5.58 14.53
C LEU A 68 -9.76 4.83 15.71
N ALA A 69 -8.49 4.42 15.60
CA ALA A 69 -7.80 3.69 16.65
C ALA A 69 -7.43 4.57 17.85
N GLY A 70 -7.28 5.89 17.67
CA GLY A 70 -6.94 6.83 18.73
C GLY A 70 -8.04 7.09 19.77
N GLY A 71 -9.16 6.35 19.74
CA GLY A 71 -10.24 6.43 20.72
C GLY A 71 -11.06 7.73 20.72
N GLY A 72 -10.78 8.64 19.77
CA GLY A 72 -11.47 9.93 19.65
C GLY A 72 -12.63 9.94 18.66
N ALA A 73 -12.81 8.87 17.88
CA ALA A 73 -13.86 8.78 16.89
C ALA A 73 -15.21 8.39 17.51
N ARG A 74 -16.27 9.05 17.07
CA ARG A 74 -17.67 8.75 17.42
C ARG A 74 -18.50 8.58 16.15
N ASP A 75 -19.70 8.02 16.32
CA ASP A 75 -20.67 7.83 15.23
C ASP A 75 -20.08 7.15 13.99
N VAL A 76 -19.20 6.16 14.21
CA VAL A 76 -18.58 5.41 13.13
C VAL A 76 -19.64 4.54 12.46
N ARG A 77 -19.89 4.79 11.17
CA ARG A 77 -20.91 4.08 10.38
C ARG A 77 -20.31 3.63 9.06
N VAL A 78 -20.65 2.41 8.67
CA VAL A 78 -20.37 1.86 7.34
C VAL A 78 -21.70 1.57 6.69
N ALA A 79 -21.97 2.19 5.55
CA ALA A 79 -23.20 2.00 4.77
C ALA A 79 -22.86 1.75 3.30
N PRO A 80 -23.77 1.16 2.50
CA PRO A 80 -23.61 1.14 1.05
C PRO A 80 -23.47 2.57 0.49
N SER A 81 -22.52 2.77 -0.42
CA SER A 81 -22.37 4.04 -1.13
C SER A 81 -23.38 4.14 -2.27
N LYS A 82 -23.62 5.37 -2.76
CA LYS A 82 -24.32 5.60 -4.04
C LYS A 82 -23.56 5.05 -5.24
N THR A 83 -22.25 4.83 -5.09
CA THR A 83 -21.42 4.19 -6.11
C THR A 83 -21.52 2.67 -5.96
N ALA A 84 -21.93 1.98 -7.03
CA ALA A 84 -22.06 0.53 -7.05
C ALA A 84 -20.76 -0.16 -6.61
N GLY A 85 -20.87 -1.14 -5.70
CA GLY A 85 -19.73 -1.90 -5.17
C GLY A 85 -18.83 -1.15 -4.18
N ARG A 86 -19.21 0.05 -3.72
CA ARG A 86 -18.47 0.82 -2.71
C ARG A 86 -19.25 0.96 -1.42
N LEU A 87 -18.53 1.18 -0.33
CA LEU A 87 -19.04 1.44 1.02
C LEU A 87 -18.69 2.87 1.42
N MET A 88 -19.61 3.55 2.09
CA MET A 88 -19.40 4.85 2.70
C MET A 88 -19.00 4.67 4.16
N LEU A 89 -17.75 5.01 4.49
CA LEU A 89 -17.27 5.11 5.86
C LEU A 89 -17.47 6.54 6.36
N THR A 90 -18.26 6.70 7.42
CA THR A 90 -18.53 7.99 8.08
C THR A 90 -18.10 7.91 9.52
N TYR A 91 -17.47 8.97 10.04
CA TYR A 91 -17.17 9.10 11.47
C TYR A 91 -16.95 10.56 11.86
N GLU A 92 -17.06 10.84 13.15
CA GLU A 92 -16.89 12.17 13.72
C GLU A 92 -15.75 12.20 14.74
N LEU A 93 -15.03 13.32 14.80
CA LEU A 93 -13.99 13.62 15.78
C LEU A 93 -14.45 14.82 16.61
N PRO A 94 -15.15 14.59 17.73
CA PRO A 94 -15.82 15.66 18.48
C PRO A 94 -14.84 16.71 19.03
N ARG A 95 -13.61 16.29 19.35
CA ARG A 95 -12.56 17.18 19.89
C ARG A 95 -12.22 18.34 18.95
N ILE A 96 -12.48 18.20 17.65
CA ILE A 96 -12.15 19.19 16.63
C ILE A 96 -13.35 19.53 15.74
N SER A 97 -14.57 19.19 16.15
CA SER A 97 -15.81 19.38 15.38
C SER A 97 -15.69 18.93 13.91
N TYR A 98 -14.99 17.83 13.68
CA TYR A 98 -14.68 17.35 12.34
C TYR A 98 -15.50 16.11 12.01
N SER A 99 -16.19 16.13 10.87
CA SER A 99 -16.90 14.98 10.32
C SER A 99 -16.22 14.54 9.03
N ARG A 100 -16.01 13.24 8.85
CA ARG A 100 -15.39 12.67 7.66
C ARG A 100 -16.29 11.64 7.01
N ARG A 101 -16.38 11.72 5.68
CA ARG A 101 -17.06 10.75 4.82
C ARG A 101 -16.10 10.30 3.73
N ILE A 102 -15.97 8.99 3.53
CA ILE A 102 -15.05 8.40 2.56
C ILE A 102 -15.73 7.24 1.85
N ASP A 103 -15.79 7.29 0.51
CA ASP A 103 -16.22 6.17 -0.32
C ASP A 103 -15.08 5.15 -0.47
N VAL A 104 -15.13 4.04 0.25
CA VAL A 104 -14.14 2.96 0.25
C VAL A 104 -14.61 1.74 -0.54
N SER A 105 -13.69 0.98 -1.15
CA SER A 105 -14.02 -0.36 -1.66
C SER A 105 -14.21 -1.35 -0.50
N VAL A 106 -14.73 -2.54 -0.80
CA VAL A 106 -14.90 -3.61 0.20
C VAL A 106 -13.55 -4.00 0.81
N ALA A 107 -12.52 -4.14 -0.03
CA ALA A 107 -11.16 -4.46 0.42
C ALA A 107 -10.54 -3.34 1.28
N GLU A 108 -10.76 -2.07 0.90
CA GLU A 108 -10.34 -0.92 1.69
C GLU A 108 -11.04 -0.86 3.05
N CYS A 109 -12.34 -1.19 3.12
CA CYS A 109 -13.06 -1.23 4.38
C CYS A 109 -12.53 -2.34 5.30
N ALA A 110 -12.33 -3.54 4.74
CA ALA A 110 -11.77 -4.68 5.45
C ALA A 110 -10.37 -4.37 6.02
N VAL A 111 -9.50 -3.71 5.24
CA VAL A 111 -8.15 -3.34 5.75
C VAL A 111 -8.22 -2.28 6.84
N VAL A 112 -9.17 -1.34 6.78
CA VAL A 112 -9.36 -0.34 7.85
C VAL A 112 -9.79 -1.03 9.14
N ARG A 113 -10.80 -1.92 9.08
CA ARG A 113 -11.27 -2.69 10.25
C ARG A 113 -10.15 -3.52 10.86
N PHE A 114 -9.44 -4.27 10.02
CA PHE A 114 -8.31 -5.09 10.42
C PHE A 114 -7.21 -4.27 11.11
N LEU A 115 -6.82 -3.12 10.53
CA LEU A 115 -5.76 -2.30 11.10
C LEU A 115 -6.19 -1.57 12.38
N VAL A 116 -7.45 -1.15 12.49
CA VAL A 116 -7.97 -0.53 13.73
C VAL A 116 -7.98 -1.55 14.86
N ALA A 117 -8.51 -2.75 14.63
CA ALA A 117 -8.49 -3.84 15.61
C ALA A 117 -7.05 -4.22 16.01
N ARG A 118 -6.13 -4.28 15.04
CA ARG A 118 -4.70 -4.55 15.30
C ARG A 118 -4.03 -3.48 16.18
N LEU A 119 -4.51 -2.24 16.14
CA LEU A 119 -4.03 -1.15 16.99
C LEU A 119 -4.77 -1.06 18.33
N GLY A 120 -5.67 -2.00 18.64
CA GLY A 120 -6.48 -2.01 19.86
C GLY A 120 -7.62 -1.01 19.86
N GLY A 121 -8.00 -0.48 18.69
CA GLY A 121 -9.15 0.42 18.57
C GLY A 121 -10.46 -0.35 18.47
N GLU A 122 -11.48 0.11 19.19
CA GLU A 122 -12.82 -0.50 19.19
C GLU A 122 -13.85 0.32 18.38
N ALA A 123 -13.41 1.42 17.76
CA ALA A 123 -14.28 2.33 17.02
C ALA A 123 -14.98 1.66 15.82
N ILE A 124 -14.46 0.54 15.32
CA ILE A 124 -15.09 -0.28 14.30
C ILE A 124 -14.75 -1.75 14.56
N GLN A 125 -15.75 -2.62 14.44
CA GLN A 125 -15.56 -4.05 14.65
C GLN A 125 -14.87 -4.68 13.43
N CYS A 126 -13.91 -5.57 13.70
CA CYS A 126 -13.29 -6.43 12.71
C CYS A 126 -13.91 -7.82 12.80
N ALA A 127 -14.45 -8.32 11.70
CA ALA A 127 -14.92 -9.70 11.57
C ALA A 127 -13.81 -10.60 11.01
N ASP A 128 -13.92 -11.91 11.22
CA ASP A 128 -12.98 -12.89 10.64
C ASP A 128 -13.00 -12.84 9.10
N GLU A 129 -14.15 -12.52 8.52
CA GLU A 129 -14.34 -12.30 7.08
C GLU A 129 -13.46 -11.17 6.54
N ASP A 130 -13.23 -10.11 7.32
CA ASP A 130 -12.38 -8.98 6.89
C ASP A 130 -10.93 -9.45 6.68
N ARG A 131 -10.46 -10.38 7.52
CA ARG A 131 -9.14 -10.98 7.38
C ARG A 131 -9.04 -11.80 6.09
N VAL A 132 -10.05 -12.61 5.80
CA VAL A 132 -10.11 -13.41 4.56
C VAL A 132 -10.11 -12.50 3.33
N VAL A 133 -10.87 -11.40 3.35
CA VAL A 133 -10.90 -10.41 2.27
C VAL A 133 -9.53 -9.75 2.09
N VAL A 134 -8.87 -9.33 3.17
CA VAL A 134 -7.53 -8.72 3.11
C VAL A 134 -6.52 -9.71 2.55
N GLU A 135 -6.49 -10.94 3.05
CA GLU A 135 -5.56 -11.97 2.56
C GLU A 135 -5.82 -12.33 1.08
N HIS A 136 -7.08 -12.48 0.69
CA HIS A 136 -7.46 -12.74 -0.70
C HIS A 136 -7.05 -11.58 -1.62
N THR A 137 -7.24 -10.34 -1.19
CA THR A 137 -6.86 -9.15 -1.96
C THR A 137 -5.35 -9.05 -2.07
N LEU A 138 -4.60 -9.34 -1.00
CA LEU A 138 -3.14 -9.38 -1.05
C LEU A 138 -2.60 -10.46 -1.98
N ARG A 139 -3.27 -11.62 -2.10
CA ARG A 139 -2.88 -12.69 -3.05
C ARG A 139 -3.03 -12.29 -4.51
N ARG A 140 -3.84 -11.26 -4.82
CA ARG A 140 -4.00 -10.72 -6.18
C ARG A 140 -2.83 -9.83 -6.59
N LEU A 141 -1.96 -9.45 -5.65
CA LEU A 141 -0.68 -8.85 -6.01
C LEU A 141 0.22 -9.93 -6.59
N PRO A 142 0.71 -9.78 -7.84
CA PRO A 142 1.73 -10.69 -8.35
C PRO A 142 2.95 -10.60 -7.43
N ILE A 143 3.43 -11.77 -6.98
CA ILE A 143 4.68 -11.96 -6.23
C ILE A 143 5.87 -11.75 -7.18
N ALA A 144 5.87 -10.67 -7.96
CA ALA A 144 6.97 -10.30 -8.85
C ALA A 144 8.02 -9.43 -8.12
N MET A 145 8.00 -9.41 -6.78
CA MET A 145 8.92 -8.64 -5.95
C MET A 145 10.03 -9.49 -5.30
N GLY A 146 10.01 -10.81 -5.50
CA GLY A 146 11.05 -11.74 -5.01
C GLY A 146 12.14 -12.06 -6.03
N ALA A 147 11.95 -11.76 -7.31
CA ALA A 147 12.87 -12.16 -8.39
C ALA A 147 13.76 -11.04 -8.94
N MET A 148 13.84 -9.89 -8.26
CA MET A 148 14.91 -8.92 -8.53
C MET A 148 16.08 -9.24 -7.60
N THR A 149 16.69 -10.40 -7.82
CA THR A 149 17.97 -10.78 -7.20
C THR A 149 18.94 -9.62 -7.37
N PRO A 150 19.61 -9.15 -6.30
CA PRO A 150 20.69 -8.19 -6.47
C PRO A 150 21.72 -8.82 -7.40
N ARG A 151 21.98 -8.16 -8.54
CA ARG A 151 23.09 -8.52 -9.44
C ARG A 151 24.33 -8.70 -8.57
N PRO A 152 24.94 -9.90 -8.51
CA PRO A 152 26.14 -10.08 -7.71
C PRO A 152 27.17 -9.09 -8.24
N ALA A 153 27.73 -8.28 -7.33
CA ALA A 153 28.79 -7.35 -7.66
C ALA A 153 29.90 -8.13 -8.41
N PRO A 154 30.50 -7.56 -9.47
CA PRO A 154 31.64 -8.19 -10.10
C PRO A 154 32.70 -8.38 -9.01
N ARG A 155 33.06 -9.63 -8.73
CA ARG A 155 34.12 -9.97 -7.79
C ARG A 155 35.36 -9.24 -8.29
N ALA A 156 35.81 -8.23 -7.54
CA ALA A 156 37.11 -7.64 -7.76
C ALA A 156 38.13 -8.78 -7.66
N SER A 157 38.79 -9.06 -8.77
CA SER A 157 39.96 -9.92 -8.84
C SER A 157 41.01 -9.35 -7.91
N VAL A 158 41.15 -9.95 -6.73
CA VAL A 158 42.29 -9.71 -5.85
C VAL A 158 43.46 -10.43 -6.50
N SER A 159 44.32 -9.64 -7.16
CA SER A 159 45.63 -10.09 -7.59
C SER A 159 46.44 -10.51 -6.37
N ALA A 160 46.99 -11.73 -6.43
CA ALA A 160 47.89 -12.28 -5.44
C ALA A 160 49.14 -11.39 -5.28
N PRO A 161 49.72 -11.26 -4.06
CA PRO A 161 51.07 -10.74 -3.94
C PRO A 161 52.06 -11.82 -4.39
N ALA A 162 53.01 -11.41 -5.24
CA ALA A 162 54.18 -12.20 -5.58
C ALA A 162 55.05 -12.36 -4.32
N GLU A 163 55.39 -13.59 -3.98
CA GLU A 163 56.53 -13.90 -3.11
C GLU A 163 57.82 -13.65 -3.89
N GLU A 164 58.71 -12.84 -3.32
CA GLU A 164 60.17 -12.99 -3.44
C GLU A 164 60.86 -12.34 -2.22
#